data_AF-A0A957TWF7-F1
#
_entry.id   AF-A0A957TWF7-F1
#
_cell.length_a   1.000
_cell.length_b   1.000
_cell.length_c   1.000
_cell.angle_alpha   90.00
_cell.angle_beta   90.00
_cell.angle_gamma   90.00
#
_symmetry.space_group_name_H-M   'P 1'
#
loop_
_entity.id
_entity.type
_entity.pdbx_description
1 polymer ?
#
loop_
_entity_poly.entity_id
_entity_poly.type
_entity_poly.pdbx_seq_one_letter_code
_entity_poly.pdbx_strand_id
1 'polypeptide(L)'
;AETFGQPLGPMMFEAWELFGRYPIFLSNGQIAYNGCDVWENAVHCGIYQVDTQGSRPQGVTQWPGDIPTDNLGNQILATSDRDGDWDIYRIDSVTGAAEQLTDSPGRDGLATASPDGNYIAFVSDREGVWAVYAMAVDGSNEQKLFELDGGFGSGDRDWLQERLSWGW
;
A
#
# COMPACT_ATOMS: atom_id res chain seq x y z
N ALA A 1 -9.23 29.96 -30.83
CA ALA A 1 -9.41 28.69 -31.56
C ALA A 1 -8.18 27.84 -31.24
N GLU A 2 -8.37 26.85 -30.37
CA GLU A 2 -7.29 25.95 -29.92
C GLU A 2 -7.11 24.82 -30.94
N THR A 3 -5.89 24.65 -31.42
CA THR A 3 -5.50 23.53 -32.28
C THR A 3 -5.20 22.31 -31.42
N PHE A 4 -6.15 21.38 -31.34
CA PHE A 4 -5.91 19.98 -30.98
C PHE A 4 -5.26 19.25 -32.14
N GLY A 5 -4.19 18.49 -31.90
CA GLY A 5 -3.68 17.50 -32.87
C GLY A 5 -2.17 17.39 -33.04
N GLN A 6 -1.43 17.20 -31.96
CA GLN A 6 -0.13 16.52 -32.04
C GLN A 6 -0.28 15.15 -31.36
N PRO A 7 0.14 14.04 -32.00
CA PRO A 7 0.16 12.75 -31.33
C PRO A 7 1.15 12.84 -30.17
N LEU A 8 0.64 12.70 -28.95
CA LEU A 8 1.48 12.57 -27.77
C LEU A 8 2.25 11.26 -27.94
N GLY A 9 3.55 11.35 -28.24
CA GLY A 9 4.47 10.24 -28.04
C GLY A 9 4.46 9.81 -26.55
N PRO A 10 4.97 8.62 -26.22
CA PRO A 10 5.10 8.22 -24.81
C PRO A 10 5.83 9.31 -24.04
N MET A 11 5.29 9.73 -22.90
CA MET A 11 5.88 10.75 -22.03
C MET A 11 7.30 10.33 -21.65
N MET A 12 8.30 10.99 -22.21
CA MET A 12 9.67 10.99 -21.71
C MET A 12 10.38 12.27 -22.17
N PHE A 13 10.80 13.12 -21.23
CA PHE A 13 12.14 13.71 -21.09
C PHE A 13 12.10 14.94 -20.17
N GLU A 14 12.37 14.76 -18.86
CA GLU A 14 13.19 15.60 -17.96
C GLU A 14 13.15 14.92 -16.57
N ALA A 15 14.20 14.19 -16.18
CA ALA A 15 14.64 13.76 -14.83
C ALA A 15 13.66 13.36 -13.69
N TRP A 16 12.37 13.16 -13.92
CA TRP A 16 11.37 12.91 -12.87
C TRP A 16 10.50 11.67 -13.13
N GLU A 17 11.07 10.62 -13.72
CA GLU A 17 10.35 9.34 -13.82
C GLU A 17 10.11 8.77 -12.43
N LEU A 18 8.82 8.69 -12.04
CA LEU A 18 8.38 8.02 -10.82
C LEU A 18 8.56 6.51 -11.01
N PHE A 19 9.65 5.97 -10.47
CA PHE A 19 9.82 4.52 -10.33
C PHE A 19 9.23 4.09 -9.01
N GLY A 20 8.03 3.50 -9.08
CA GLY A 20 7.30 3.06 -7.91
C GLY A 20 6.28 1.97 -8.23
N ARG A 21 5.85 1.26 -7.19
CA ARG A 21 4.82 0.22 -7.25
C ARG A 21 3.74 0.49 -6.21
N TYR A 22 2.60 -0.15 -6.42
CA TYR A 22 1.47 -0.13 -5.48
C TYR A 22 0.98 1.30 -5.14
N PRO A 23 0.66 2.16 -6.13
CA PRO A 23 0.20 3.51 -5.84
C PRO A 23 -1.18 3.51 -5.18
N ILE A 24 -1.35 4.38 -4.20
CA ILE A 24 -2.63 4.72 -3.56
C ILE A 24 -2.83 6.24 -3.54
N PHE A 25 -4.08 6.68 -3.57
CA PHE A 25 -4.43 8.09 -3.39
C PHE A 25 -4.67 8.37 -1.91
N LEU A 26 -4.08 9.45 -1.40
CA LEU A 26 -4.31 9.96 -0.06
C LEU A 26 -5.38 11.06 -0.07
N SER A 27 -6.08 11.20 1.05
CA SER A 27 -7.15 12.19 1.20
C SER A 27 -6.67 13.65 1.06
N ASN A 28 -5.38 13.90 1.24
CA ASN A 28 -4.73 15.20 1.13
C ASN A 28 -4.29 15.57 -0.29
N GLY A 29 -4.67 14.80 -1.32
CA GLY A 29 -4.33 15.08 -2.72
C GLY A 29 -2.92 14.62 -3.12
N GLN A 30 -2.29 13.77 -2.32
CA GLN A 30 -1.02 13.12 -2.64
C GLN A 30 -1.22 11.67 -3.12
N ILE A 31 -0.21 11.14 -3.79
CA ILE A 31 -0.09 9.72 -4.15
C ILE A 31 1.02 9.12 -3.31
N ALA A 32 0.72 8.05 -2.57
CA ALA A 32 1.73 7.25 -1.87
C ALA A 32 2.05 5.98 -2.68
N TYR A 33 3.31 5.57 -2.70
CA TYR A 33 3.77 4.39 -3.44
C TYR A 33 5.04 3.81 -2.81
N ASN A 34 5.30 2.52 -3.02
CA ASN A 34 6.57 1.89 -2.66
C ASN A 34 7.62 2.22 -3.74
N GLY A 35 8.80 2.70 -3.35
CA GLY A 35 9.86 3.07 -4.26
C GLY A 35 11.18 3.38 -3.57
N CYS A 36 12.15 3.87 -4.33
CA CYS A 36 13.47 4.29 -3.84
C CYS A 36 13.82 5.71 -4.27
N ASP A 37 14.77 6.34 -3.60
CA ASP A 37 15.37 7.62 -3.98
C ASP A 37 16.26 7.48 -5.23
N VAL A 38 15.64 7.29 -6.39
CA VAL A 38 16.34 7.10 -7.67
C VAL A 38 17.26 8.28 -8.06
N TRP A 39 17.09 9.44 -7.43
CA TRP A 39 17.94 10.64 -7.60
C TRP A 39 19.18 10.64 -6.69
N GLU A 40 19.21 9.81 -5.65
CA GLU A 40 20.27 9.75 -4.63
C GLU A 40 20.93 8.36 -4.59
N ASN A 41 21.00 7.70 -5.75
CA ASN A 41 21.56 6.36 -5.96
C ASN A 41 20.70 5.19 -5.44
N ALA A 42 19.41 5.39 -5.19
CA ALA A 42 18.47 4.34 -4.78
C ALA A 42 18.90 3.60 -3.49
N VAL A 43 19.47 4.34 -2.54
CA VAL A 43 19.95 3.82 -1.25
C VAL A 43 18.83 3.73 -0.22
N HIS A 44 17.86 4.65 -0.28
CA HIS A 44 16.73 4.70 0.64
C HIS A 44 15.45 4.27 -0.07
N CYS A 45 14.94 3.10 0.29
CA CYS A 45 13.68 2.58 -0.25
C CYS A 45 12.60 2.50 0.84
N GLY A 46 11.34 2.65 0.45
CA GLY A 46 10.19 2.56 1.34
C GLY A 46 8.98 3.22 0.71
N ILE A 47 8.11 3.78 1.54
CA ILE A 47 6.96 4.56 1.05
C ILE A 47 7.43 5.96 0.71
N TYR A 48 7.10 6.42 -0.49
CA TYR A 48 7.26 7.78 -0.96
C TYR A 48 5.90 8.41 -1.22
N GLN A 49 5.83 9.73 -1.11
CA GLN A 49 4.67 10.53 -1.47
C GLN A 49 5.02 11.60 -2.50
N VAL A 50 4.07 11.90 -3.37
CA VAL A 50 4.15 12.98 -4.34
C VAL A 50 2.81 13.68 -4.50
N ASP A 51 2.83 14.99 -4.73
CA ASP A 51 1.62 15.75 -5.02
C ASP A 51 1.05 15.37 -6.39
N THR A 52 -0.28 15.33 -6.53
CA THR A 52 -0.94 14.98 -7.80
C THR A 52 -0.68 15.97 -8.94
N GLN A 53 -0.18 17.17 -8.66
CA GLN A 53 0.29 18.14 -9.65
C GLN A 53 1.77 17.95 -10.04
N GLY A 54 2.47 16.99 -9.43
CA GLY A 54 3.84 16.60 -9.81
C GLY A 54 4.94 17.35 -9.07
N SER A 55 5.01 17.19 -7.74
CA SER A 55 6.13 17.70 -6.92
C SER A 55 7.34 16.75 -6.90
N ARG A 56 8.46 17.18 -6.29
CA ARG A 56 9.57 16.26 -5.99
C ARG A 56 9.10 15.24 -4.95
N PRO A 57 9.20 13.92 -5.20
CA PRO A 57 8.78 12.91 -4.23
C PRO A 57 9.55 13.01 -2.92
N GLN A 58 8.84 12.79 -1.81
CA GLN A 58 9.37 12.80 -0.46
C GLN A 58 9.27 11.41 0.14
N GLY A 59 10.34 10.96 0.81
CA GLY A 59 10.32 9.69 1.54
C GLY A 59 9.50 9.83 2.83
N VAL A 60 8.62 8.86 3.07
CA VAL A 60 7.81 8.73 4.29
C VAL A 60 8.43 7.69 5.20
N THR A 61 8.86 6.56 4.63
CA THR A 61 9.56 5.49 5.36
C THR A 61 10.86 5.09 4.66
N GLN A 62 11.70 4.33 5.38
CA GLN A 62 13.01 3.87 4.89
C GLN A 62 13.10 2.33 4.89
N TRP A 63 11.95 1.65 4.88
CA TRP A 63 11.88 0.20 4.85
C TRP A 63 11.45 -0.30 3.46
N PRO A 64 12.33 -0.99 2.71
CA PRO A 64 12.04 -1.40 1.34
C PRO A 64 10.77 -2.26 1.17
N GLY A 65 10.43 -3.06 2.19
CA GLY A 65 9.24 -3.91 2.20
C GLY A 65 7.94 -3.19 2.57
N ASP A 66 7.96 -1.88 2.86
CA ASP A 66 6.74 -1.13 3.11
C ASP A 66 5.94 -0.94 1.81
N ILE A 67 4.80 -1.62 1.71
CA ILE A 67 3.89 -1.56 0.57
C ILE A 67 2.61 -0.84 1.01
N PRO A 68 2.32 0.36 0.48
CA PRO A 68 1.07 1.04 0.81
C PRO A 68 -0.10 0.32 0.13
N THR A 69 -1.15 0.01 0.89
CA THR A 69 -2.30 -0.78 0.42
C THR A 69 -3.57 0.05 0.30
N ASP A 70 -3.79 1.00 1.23
CA ASP A 70 -4.97 1.87 1.22
C ASP A 70 -4.80 3.15 2.07
N ASN A 71 -5.69 4.10 1.89
CA ASN A 71 -5.75 5.35 2.66
C ASN A 71 -6.71 5.21 3.85
N LEU A 72 -6.25 5.63 5.03
CA LEU A 72 -7.05 5.71 6.25
C LEU A 72 -6.97 7.13 6.82
N GLY A 73 -7.71 8.05 6.20
CA GLY A 73 -7.72 9.47 6.59
C GLY A 73 -6.36 10.14 6.34
N ASN A 74 -5.63 10.49 7.39
CA ASN A 74 -4.28 11.06 7.30
C ASN A 74 -3.17 10.00 7.47
N GLN A 75 -3.54 8.73 7.44
CA GLN A 75 -2.64 7.59 7.61
C GLN A 75 -2.68 6.68 6.38
N ILE A 76 -1.62 5.90 6.25
CA ILE A 76 -1.43 4.90 5.20
C ILE A 76 -1.59 3.54 5.87
N LEU A 77 -2.48 2.71 5.34
CA LEU A 77 -2.41 1.28 5.61
C LEU A 77 -1.33 0.69 4.72
N ALA A 78 -0.49 -0.15 5.31
CA ALA A 78 0.62 -0.78 4.64
C ALA A 78 0.75 -2.25 5.03
N THR A 79 1.26 -3.04 4.09
CA THR A 79 1.80 -4.37 4.34
C THR A 79 3.32 -4.23 4.45
N SER A 80 3.93 -4.78 5.50
CA SER A 80 5.35 -4.59 5.81
C SER A 80 5.96 -5.87 6.37
N ASP A 81 7.23 -6.12 6.07
CA ASP A 81 8.01 -7.27 6.54
C ASP A 81 9.07 -6.90 7.60
N ARG A 82 8.92 -5.73 8.23
CA ARG A 82 9.96 -5.07 9.05
C ARG A 82 10.34 -5.83 10.33
N ASP A 83 9.52 -6.76 10.77
CA ASP A 83 9.61 -7.55 12.00
C ASP A 83 9.89 -9.04 11.77
N GLY A 84 9.93 -9.49 10.52
CA GLY A 84 10.41 -10.81 10.12
C GLY A 84 9.38 -11.66 9.37
N ASP A 85 8.10 -11.29 9.46
CA ASP A 85 6.99 -11.79 8.65
C ASP A 85 6.12 -10.63 8.17
N TRP A 86 5.11 -10.92 7.36
CA TRP A 86 4.31 -9.87 6.73
C TRP A 86 3.14 -9.50 7.63
N ASP A 87 3.10 -8.23 8.02
CA ASP A 87 2.07 -7.70 8.90
C ASP A 87 1.44 -6.41 8.37
N ILE A 88 0.30 -6.06 8.97
CA ILE A 88 -0.44 -4.83 8.67
C ILE A 88 0.04 -3.73 9.59
N TYR A 89 0.41 -2.63 8.96
CA TYR A 89 0.87 -1.43 9.63
C TYR A 89 0.00 -0.23 9.29
N ARG A 90 -0.12 0.66 10.26
CA ARG A 90 -0.65 2.01 10.11
C ARG A 90 0.50 3.00 10.18
N ILE A 91 0.69 3.76 9.13
CA ILE A 91 1.81 4.69 8.99
C ILE A 91 1.25 6.11 8.92
N ASP A 92 1.72 6.98 9.81
CA ASP A 92 1.43 8.40 9.74
C ASP A 92 2.06 9.01 8.48
N SER A 93 1.22 9.60 7.63
CA SER A 93 1.64 10.04 6.30
C SER A 93 2.62 11.22 6.31
N VAL A 94 2.77 11.91 7.45
CA VAL A 94 3.63 13.10 7.58
C VAL A 94 4.93 12.77 8.30
N THR A 95 4.84 12.02 9.39
CA THR A 95 5.97 11.71 10.28
C THR A 95 6.65 10.39 9.95
N GLY A 96 5.99 9.50 9.20
CA GLY A 96 6.47 8.14 8.95
C GLY A 96 6.39 7.22 10.17
N ALA A 97 5.81 7.69 11.28
CA ALA A 97 5.61 6.87 12.47
C ALA A 97 4.71 5.68 12.12
N ALA A 98 5.17 4.48 12.44
CA ALA A 98 4.49 3.25 12.09
C ALA A 98 4.03 2.51 13.35
N GLU A 99 2.81 2.01 13.29
CA GLU A 99 2.16 1.23 14.34
C GLU A 99 1.71 -0.10 13.74
N GLN A 100 2.14 -1.20 14.36
CA GLN A 100 1.74 -2.54 13.98
C GLN A 100 0.31 -2.80 14.44
N LEU A 101 -0.54 -3.31 13.55
CA LEU A 101 -1.93 -3.65 13.83
C LEU A 101 -2.15 -5.16 13.96
N THR A 102 -1.32 -5.98 13.32
CA THR A 102 -1.35 -7.45 13.41
C THR A 102 0.03 -7.98 13.81
N ASP A 103 0.07 -9.07 14.57
CA ASP A 103 1.29 -9.80 14.99
C ASP A 103 0.95 -11.30 15.07
N SER A 104 0.36 -11.81 13.98
CA SER A 104 -0.14 -13.18 13.94
C SER A 104 0.81 -14.05 13.12
N PRO A 105 1.03 -15.32 13.48
CA PRO A 105 1.96 -16.16 12.73
C PRO A 105 1.42 -16.38 11.32
N GLY A 106 2.15 -15.91 10.30
CA GLY A 106 1.74 -16.05 8.91
C GLY A 106 2.04 -14.80 8.09
N ARG A 107 1.26 -14.57 7.06
CA ARG A 107 1.32 -13.38 6.22
C ARG A 107 -0.01 -12.67 6.27
N ASP A 108 0.00 -11.51 6.89
CA ASP A 108 -1.11 -10.57 6.92
C ASP A 108 -0.83 -9.42 5.93
N GLY A 109 -1.81 -9.11 5.09
CA GLY A 109 -1.64 -7.98 4.19
C GLY A 109 -2.84 -7.67 3.30
N LEU A 110 -2.57 -6.83 2.29
CA LEU A 110 -3.58 -6.30 1.38
C LEU A 110 -4.72 -5.59 2.12
N ALA A 111 -4.38 -4.89 3.19
CA ALA A 111 -5.35 -4.23 4.05
C ALA A 111 -6.08 -3.11 3.32
N THR A 112 -7.40 -3.02 3.49
CA THR A 112 -8.24 -1.94 2.97
C THR A 112 -9.15 -1.38 4.06
N ALA A 113 -9.23 -0.05 4.13
CA ALA A 113 -10.08 0.65 5.06
C ALA A 113 -11.53 0.63 4.56
N SER A 114 -12.45 0.32 5.46
CA SER A 114 -13.88 0.51 5.19
C SER A 114 -14.20 1.98 4.87
N PRO A 115 -15.19 2.26 4.01
CA PRO A 115 -15.57 3.63 3.65
C PRO A 115 -15.88 4.57 4.80
N ASP A 116 -16.41 4.04 5.90
CA ASP A 116 -16.73 4.80 7.11
C ASP A 116 -15.52 4.97 8.06
N GLY A 117 -14.39 4.33 7.75
CA GLY A 117 -13.14 4.41 8.50
C GLY A 117 -13.14 3.63 9.82
N ASN A 118 -14.16 2.80 10.09
CA ASN A 118 -14.29 2.11 11.38
C ASN A 118 -13.63 0.74 11.41
N TYR A 119 -13.48 0.11 10.25
CA TYR A 119 -12.97 -1.24 10.08
C TYR A 119 -11.87 -1.33 9.04
N ILE A 120 -11.04 -2.36 9.18
CA ILE A 120 -10.03 -2.77 8.21
C ILE A 120 -10.35 -4.20 7.80
N ALA A 121 -10.41 -4.46 6.49
CA ALA A 121 -10.44 -5.82 5.96
C ALA A 121 -9.08 -6.17 5.37
N PHE A 122 -8.65 -7.42 5.51
CA PHE A 122 -7.33 -7.86 5.08
C PHE A 122 -7.31 -9.36 4.78
N VAL A 123 -6.21 -9.83 4.21
CA VAL A 123 -6.01 -11.25 3.87
C VAL A 123 -4.92 -11.83 4.78
N SER A 124 -5.14 -13.05 5.28
CA SER A 124 -4.20 -13.76 6.12
C SER A 124 -4.14 -15.25 5.80
N ASP A 125 -2.96 -15.87 5.88
CA ASP A 125 -2.77 -17.32 5.85
C ASP A 125 -2.44 -17.95 7.22
N ARG A 126 -2.70 -17.22 8.32
CA ARG A 126 -2.34 -17.61 9.69
C ARG A 126 -2.85 -18.97 10.18
N GLU A 127 -3.85 -19.52 9.51
CA GLU A 127 -4.45 -20.83 9.80
C GLU A 127 -4.09 -21.90 8.75
N GLY A 128 -3.08 -21.64 7.91
CA GLY A 128 -2.60 -22.55 6.87
C GLY A 128 -3.39 -22.50 5.55
N VAL A 129 -4.46 -21.71 5.50
CA VAL A 129 -5.23 -21.38 4.30
C VAL A 129 -5.46 -19.87 4.25
N TRP A 130 -5.39 -19.29 3.05
CA TRP A 130 -5.72 -17.88 2.86
C TRP A 130 -7.18 -17.62 3.22
N ALA A 131 -7.45 -16.55 3.96
CA ALA A 131 -8.78 -16.14 4.34
C ALA A 131 -8.87 -14.62 4.45
N VAL A 132 -10.09 -14.10 4.31
CA VAL A 132 -10.37 -12.69 4.57
C VAL A 132 -10.71 -12.53 6.05
N TYR A 133 -10.05 -11.58 6.69
CA TYR A 133 -10.29 -11.15 8.06
C TYR A 133 -10.75 -9.70 8.08
N ALA A 134 -11.38 -9.30 9.19
CA ALA A 134 -11.67 -7.91 9.48
C ALA A 134 -11.34 -7.60 10.93
N MET A 135 -11.04 -6.33 11.21
CA MET A 135 -10.77 -5.81 12.55
C MET A 135 -11.28 -4.37 12.67
N ALA A 136 -11.39 -3.87 13.90
CA ALA A 136 -11.58 -2.45 14.13
C ALA A 136 -10.33 -1.67 13.68
N VAL A 137 -10.52 -0.39 13.35
CA VAL A 137 -9.43 0.46 12.84
C VAL A 137 -8.22 0.59 13.78
N ASP A 138 -8.41 0.36 15.07
CA ASP A 138 -7.37 0.35 16.10
C ASP A 138 -6.63 -1.00 16.24
N GLY A 139 -6.91 -1.97 15.37
CA GLY A 139 -6.34 -3.32 15.42
C GLY A 139 -7.09 -4.28 16.35
N SER A 140 -8.10 -3.81 17.08
CA SER A 140 -8.85 -4.68 18.00
C SER A 140 -9.93 -5.51 17.27
N ASN A 141 -10.45 -6.53 17.95
CA ASN A 141 -11.59 -7.32 17.49
C ASN A 141 -11.39 -7.99 16.12
N GLU A 142 -10.19 -8.53 15.88
CA GLU A 142 -9.93 -9.36 14.71
C GLU A 142 -10.89 -10.55 14.61
N GLN A 143 -11.45 -10.75 13.42
CA GLN A 143 -12.36 -11.84 13.11
C GLN A 143 -12.11 -12.40 11.71
N LYS A 144 -12.08 -13.73 11.60
CA LYS A 144 -12.11 -14.43 10.30
C LYS A 144 -13.51 -14.27 9.70
N LEU A 145 -13.60 -13.84 8.45
CA LEU A 145 -14.87 -13.73 7.73
C LEU A 145 -15.15 -15.00 6.93
N PHE A 146 -14.25 -15.36 6.02
CA PHE A 146 -14.36 -16.55 5.17
C PHE A 146 -13.02 -16.93 4.57
N GLU A 147 -12.87 -18.20 4.22
CA GLU A 147 -11.69 -18.74 3.54
C GLU A 147 -11.72 -18.41 2.04
N LEU A 148 -10.54 -18.17 1.47
CA LEU A 148 -10.34 -18.02 0.05
C LEU A 148 -9.99 -19.39 -0.54
N ASP A 149 -10.60 -19.73 -1.68
CA ASP A 149 -10.29 -20.98 -2.38
C ASP A 149 -8.81 -21.01 -2.82
N GLY A 150 -8.29 -22.22 -3.06
CA GLY A 150 -6.85 -22.51 -3.20
C GLY A 150 -6.10 -21.90 -4.40
N GLY A 151 -6.65 -20.91 -5.08
CA GLY A 151 -6.00 -20.15 -6.14
C GLY A 151 -5.25 -18.89 -5.67
N PHE A 152 -5.53 -18.40 -4.47
CA PHE A 152 -4.96 -17.13 -3.98
C PHE A 152 -3.44 -17.24 -3.77
N GLY A 153 -2.67 -16.33 -4.38
CA GLY A 153 -1.21 -16.33 -4.30
C GLY A 153 -0.56 -17.60 -4.87
N SER A 154 -1.20 -18.27 -5.83
CA SER A 154 -0.72 -19.50 -6.45
C SER A 154 -0.31 -19.31 -7.92
N GLY A 155 0.61 -20.15 -8.41
CA GLY A 155 1.12 -20.10 -9.78
C GLY A 155 2.20 -19.03 -9.97
N ASP A 156 2.15 -18.31 -11.10
CA ASP A 156 3.12 -17.26 -11.45
C ASP A 156 2.82 -15.91 -10.76
N ARG A 157 1.72 -15.82 -9.98
CA ARG A 157 1.30 -14.59 -9.28
C ARG A 157 1.61 -14.69 -7.80
N ASP A 158 2.46 -13.79 -7.34
CA ASP A 158 2.69 -13.55 -5.92
C ASP A 158 1.45 -12.88 -5.30
N TRP A 159 1.12 -13.24 -4.05
CA TRP A 159 -0.04 -12.69 -3.33
C TRP A 159 0.05 -11.16 -3.16
N LEU A 160 1.26 -10.61 -3.13
CA LEU A 160 1.53 -9.16 -3.14
C LEU A 160 1.08 -8.45 -4.43
N GLN A 161 0.77 -9.18 -5.50
CA GLN A 161 0.24 -8.63 -6.75
C GLN A 161 -1.29 -8.58 -6.78
N GLU A 162 -1.95 -9.14 -5.76
CA GLU A 162 -3.40 -9.09 -5.59
C GLU A 162 -3.81 -7.81 -4.85
N ARG A 163 -5.11 -7.48 -4.86
CA ARG A 163 -5.64 -6.34 -4.11
C ARG A 163 -7.03 -6.63 -3.58
N LEU A 164 -7.28 -6.29 -2.33
CA LEU A 164 -8.61 -6.23 -1.73
C LEU A 164 -9.12 -4.79 -1.82
N SER A 165 -10.41 -4.61 -2.15
CA SER A 165 -11.04 -3.29 -2.18
C SER A 165 -12.54 -3.41 -1.88
N TRP A 166 -13.10 -2.34 -1.31
CA TRP A 166 -14.54 -2.23 -1.11
C TRP A 166 -15.23 -1.82 -2.41
N GLY A 167 -16.36 -2.49 -2.72
CA GLY A 167 -17.22 -2.16 -3.85
C GLY A 167 -18.46 -1.36 -3.44
N TRP A 168 -19.04 -0.63 -4.39
CA TRP A 168 -20.28 0.16 -4.24
C TRP A 168 -21.35 -0.35 -5.19
#